data_AF-A0A149QPJ6-F1
#
_entry.id   AF-A0A149QPJ6-F1
#
_cell.length_a   1.000
_cell.length_b   1.000
_cell.length_c   1.000
_cell.angle_alpha   90.00
_cell.angle_beta   90.00
_cell.angle_gamma   90.00
#
_symmetry.space_group_name_H-M   'P 1'
#
loop_
_entity.id
_entity.type
_entity.pdbx_description
1 polymer ?
#
loop_
_entity_poly.entity_id
_entity_poly.type
_entity_poly.pdbx_seq_one_letter_code
_entity_poly.pdbx_strand_id
1 'polypeptide(L)'
;MPIPAEITLEDGRKFTLKEVDPGDMLDLIEAAGSAMSGASAGAWLGYAQQIATVSEIDDVPVPFPKTKEEVKALARRLGNSGVVALQKVFMADQEAVSGVEAAKN
;
A
#
# COMPACT_ATOMS: atom_id res chain seq x y z
N MET A 1 -12.51 2.07 3.08
CA MET A 1 -13.34 1.41 2.06
C MET A 1 -12.59 0.15 1.63
N PRO A 2 -13.31 -0.95 1.37
CA PRO A 2 -12.69 -2.26 1.19
C PRO A 2 -11.84 -2.31 -0.08
N ILE A 3 -10.56 -2.63 0.10
CA ILE A 3 -9.67 -3.03 -0.99
C ILE A 3 -10.00 -4.46 -1.44
N PRO A 4 -9.71 -4.85 -2.70
CA PRO A 4 -9.82 -6.24 -3.12
C PRO A 4 -8.93 -7.14 -2.28
N ALA A 5 -9.40 -8.35 -1.96
CA ALA A 5 -8.63 -9.31 -1.17
C ALA A 5 -7.39 -9.84 -1.90
N GLU A 6 -7.37 -9.78 -3.23
CA GLU A 6 -6.28 -10.31 -4.05
C GLU A 6 -6.14 -9.52 -5.36
N ILE A 7 -4.91 -9.38 -5.84
CA ILE A 7 -4.58 -8.90 -7.19
C ILE A 7 -3.60 -9.85 -7.87
N THR A 8 -3.77 -10.05 -9.18
CA THR A 8 -2.81 -10.77 -10.01
C THR A 8 -2.10 -9.79 -10.93
N LEU A 9 -0.77 -9.87 -10.97
CA LEU A 9 0.08 -9.02 -11.78
C LEU A 9 0.24 -9.61 -13.19
N GLU A 10 0.61 -8.78 -14.16
CA GLU A 10 0.90 -9.21 -15.53
C GLU A 10 2.08 -10.20 -15.62
N ASP A 11 2.99 -10.16 -14.64
CA ASP A 11 4.12 -11.10 -14.53
C ASP A 11 3.74 -12.46 -13.90
N GLY A 12 2.46 -12.66 -13.58
CA GLY A 12 1.92 -13.89 -13.03
C GLY A 12 1.98 -14.00 -11.51
N ARG A 13 2.63 -13.05 -10.81
CA ARG A 13 2.62 -13.01 -9.35
C ARG A 13 1.26 -12.63 -8.80
N LYS A 14 0.97 -13.10 -7.60
CA LYS A 14 -0.30 -12.91 -6.90
C LYS A 14 -0.05 -12.25 -5.55
N PHE A 15 -0.72 -11.14 -5.28
CA PHE A 15 -0.66 -10.48 -3.97
C PHE A 15 -2.00 -10.61 -3.26
N THR A 16 -1.98 -11.13 -2.04
CA THR A 16 -3.11 -11.07 -1.12
C THR A 16 -3.01 -9.77 -0.33
N LEU A 17 -4.13 -9.05 -0.22
CA LEU A 17 -4.18 -7.74 0.42
C LEU A 17 -5.04 -7.79 1.69
N LYS A 18 -4.62 -7.06 2.71
CA LYS A 18 -5.33 -6.79 3.96
C LYS A 18 -5.41 -5.29 4.17
N GLU A 19 -6.55 -4.80 4.66
CA GLU A 19 -6.65 -3.41 5.11
C GLU A 19 -5.67 -3.13 6.25
N VAL A 20 -5.05 -1.95 6.18
CA VAL A 20 -4.21 -1.39 7.25
C VAL A 20 -5.14 -0.67 8.20
N ASP A 21 -5.30 -1.19 9.41
CA ASP A 21 -6.18 -0.60 10.42
C ASP A 21 -5.51 0.59 11.14
N PRO A 22 -6.25 1.35 11.98
CA PRO A 22 -5.67 2.48 12.70
C PRO A 22 -4.50 2.12 13.62
N GLY A 23 -4.46 0.90 14.16
CA GLY A 23 -3.32 0.40 14.96
C GLY A 23 -2.11 0.14 14.08
N ASP A 24 -2.31 -0.56 12.95
CA ASP A 24 -1.27 -0.79 11.94
C ASP A 24 -0.67 0.55 11.44
N MET A 25 -1.48 1.61 11.34
CA MET A 25 -0.99 2.95 10.99
C MET A 25 -0.07 3.56 12.06
N LEU A 26 -0.35 3.35 13.35
CA LEU A 26 0.54 3.80 14.43
C LEU A 26 1.87 3.04 14.37
N ASP A 27 1.81 1.73 14.14
CA ASP A 27 2.99 0.88 13.96
C ASP A 27 3.83 1.34 12.75
N LEU A 28 3.21 1.76 11.64
CA LEU A 28 3.92 2.32 10.50
C LEU A 28 4.56 3.69 10.77
N ILE A 29 3.90 4.55 11.54
CA ILE A 29 4.47 5.84 11.97
C ILE A 29 5.72 5.60 12.82
N GLU A 30 5.67 4.63 13.73
CA GLU A 30 6.83 4.23 14.53
C GLU A 30 7.94 3.62 13.65
N ALA A 31 7.57 2.70 12.76
CA ALA A 31 8.50 2.05 11.83
C ALA A 31 9.23 3.06 10.93
N ALA A 32 8.57 4.13 10.51
CA ALA A 32 9.16 5.16 9.65
C ALA A 32 10.35 5.89 10.30
N GLY A 33 10.38 6.00 11.64
CA GLY A 33 11.45 6.62 12.41
C GLY A 33 11.85 7.98 11.85
N SER A 34 13.13 8.14 11.50
CA SER A 34 13.68 9.41 10.98
C SER A 34 13.03 9.90 9.68
N ALA A 35 12.31 9.05 8.94
CA ALA A 35 11.59 9.47 7.73
C ALA A 35 10.42 10.42 8.05
N MET A 36 9.92 10.41 9.30
CA MET A 36 8.83 11.28 9.75
C MET A 36 9.25 12.73 10.00
N SER A 37 10.55 13.03 10.05
CA SER A 37 11.05 14.37 10.38
C SER A 37 11.24 15.30 9.17
N GLY A 38 11.05 14.80 7.94
CA GLY A 38 11.31 15.55 6.70
C GLY A 38 10.04 16.03 5.99
N ALA A 39 10.20 16.95 5.04
CA ALA A 39 9.10 17.42 4.19
C ALA A 39 8.40 16.30 3.38
N SER A 40 9.07 15.15 3.22
CA SER A 40 8.54 13.96 2.56
C SER A 40 7.79 13.00 3.48
N ALA A 41 7.59 13.32 4.76
CA ALA A 41 6.97 12.41 5.74
C ALA A 41 5.59 11.89 5.30
N GLY A 42 4.74 12.78 4.77
CA GLY A 42 3.43 12.40 4.26
C GLY A 42 3.51 11.44 3.06
N ALA A 43 4.39 11.74 2.09
CA ALA A 43 4.61 10.87 0.93
C ALA A 43 5.19 9.51 1.35
N TRP A 44 6.09 9.50 2.34
CA TRP A 44 6.66 8.28 2.90
C TRP A 44 5.58 7.40 3.53
N LEU A 45 4.75 7.97 4.41
CA LEU A 45 3.71 7.22 5.10
C LEU A 45 2.64 6.72 4.15
N GLY A 46 2.19 7.54 3.18
CA GLY A 46 1.23 7.10 2.18
C GLY A 46 1.75 5.95 1.33
N TYR A 47 3.03 5.97 0.97
CA TYR A 47 3.65 4.87 0.24
C TYR A 47 3.82 3.61 1.12
N ALA A 48 4.25 3.78 2.38
CA ALA A 48 4.39 2.70 3.34
C ALA A 48 3.05 2.00 3.63
N GLN A 49 1.96 2.77 3.77
CA GLN A 49 0.62 2.25 3.96
C GLN A 49 0.18 1.36 2.79
N GLN A 50 0.38 1.82 1.55
CA GLN A 50 0.00 1.04 0.35
C GLN A 50 0.74 -0.31 0.29
N ILE A 51 2.07 -0.30 0.51
CA ILE A 51 2.84 -1.55 0.44
C ILE A 51 2.54 -2.49 1.60
N ALA A 52 2.22 -1.96 2.80
CA ALA A 52 1.94 -2.75 3.99
C ALA A 52 0.58 -3.46 3.93
N THR A 53 -0.25 -3.14 2.94
CA THR A 53 -1.47 -3.90 2.65
C THR A 53 -1.17 -5.31 2.14
N VAL A 54 0.00 -5.57 1.56
CA VAL A 54 0.34 -6.90 1.02
C VAL A 54 0.65 -7.86 2.16
N SER A 55 -0.25 -8.80 2.42
CA SER A 55 -0.09 -9.83 3.44
C SER A 55 0.53 -11.12 2.91
N GLU A 56 0.42 -11.39 1.60
CA GLU A 56 1.03 -12.57 0.96
C GLU A 56 1.52 -12.24 -0.45
N ILE A 57 2.58 -12.93 -0.87
CA ILE A 57 3.08 -12.92 -2.25
C ILE A 57 3.20 -14.38 -2.69
N ASP A 58 2.45 -14.77 -3.72
CA ASP A 58 2.41 -16.13 -4.25
C ASP A 58 2.11 -17.17 -3.16
N ASP A 59 1.06 -16.91 -2.36
CA ASP A 59 0.64 -17.73 -1.21
C ASP A 59 1.70 -17.85 -0.09
N VAL A 60 2.75 -17.03 -0.13
CA VAL A 60 3.76 -16.93 0.93
C VAL A 60 3.50 -15.69 1.79
N PRO A 61 3.22 -15.87 3.11
CA PRO A 61 3.00 -14.76 4.02
C PRO A 61 4.17 -13.77 4.06
N VAL A 62 3.81 -12.51 4.18
CA VAL A 62 4.72 -11.38 4.34
C VAL A 62 4.44 -10.73 5.69
N PRO A 63 5.45 -10.61 6.57
CA PRO A 63 5.25 -9.95 7.85
C PRO A 63 5.01 -8.46 7.65
N PHE A 64 4.14 -7.89 8.49
CA PHE A 64 3.95 -6.45 8.56
C PHE A 64 5.27 -5.77 8.96
N PRO A 65 5.72 -4.71 8.24
CA PRO A 65 7.02 -4.10 8.49
C PRO A 65 7.02 -3.28 9.78
N LYS A 66 8.05 -3.46 10.61
CA LYS A 66 8.24 -2.79 11.91
C LYS A 66 9.38 -1.77 11.89
N THR A 67 10.14 -1.71 10.81
CA THR A 67 11.22 -0.74 10.63
C THR A 67 11.22 -0.13 9.23
N LYS A 68 11.82 1.05 9.11
CA LYS A 68 12.03 1.74 7.83
C LYS A 68 12.75 0.85 6.81
N GLU A 69 13.69 0.04 7.27
CA GLU A 69 14.45 -0.88 6.45
C GLU A 69 13.57 -2.03 5.93
N GLU A 70 12.66 -2.55 6.76
CA GLU A 70 11.68 -3.56 6.38
C GLU A 70 10.64 -3.03 5.39
N VAL A 71 10.15 -1.80 5.58
CA VAL A 71 9.28 -1.11 4.59
C VAL A 71 9.98 -1.06 3.23
N LYS A 72 11.27 -0.66 3.20
CA LYS A 72 12.05 -0.64 1.96
C LYS A 72 12.31 -2.03 1.38
N ALA A 73 12.57 -3.02 2.22
CA ALA A 73 12.79 -4.40 1.79
C ALA A 73 11.52 -4.97 1.15
N LEU A 74 10.36 -4.72 1.75
CA LEU A 74 9.07 -5.09 1.19
C LEU A 74 8.84 -4.41 -0.15
N ALA A 75 9.00 -3.08 -0.24
CA ALA A 75 8.86 -2.35 -1.50
C ALA A 75 9.75 -2.93 -2.61
N ARG A 76 10.99 -3.32 -2.30
CA ARG A 76 11.89 -3.97 -3.25
C ARG A 76 11.42 -5.36 -3.67
N ARG A 77 10.87 -6.15 -2.74
CA ARG A 77 10.30 -7.48 -3.02
C ARG A 77 9.06 -7.39 -3.92
N LEU A 78 8.21 -6.37 -3.72
CA LEU A 78 7.06 -6.11 -4.60
C LEU A 78 7.54 -5.71 -6.01
N GLY A 79 8.60 -4.90 -6.08
CA GLY A 79 9.15 -4.38 -7.32
C GLY A 79 8.22 -3.38 -8.00
N ASN A 80 8.67 -2.81 -9.12
CA ASN A 80 7.96 -1.71 -9.78
C ASN A 80 6.57 -2.14 -10.28
N SER A 81 6.43 -3.32 -10.89
CA SER A 81 5.13 -3.83 -11.38
C SER A 81 4.13 -4.01 -10.24
N GLY A 82 4.59 -4.53 -9.09
CA GLY A 82 3.76 -4.71 -7.91
C GLY A 82 3.29 -3.39 -7.29
N VAL A 83 4.18 -2.42 -7.15
CA VAL A 83 3.81 -1.09 -6.66
C VAL A 83 2.80 -0.42 -7.59
N VAL A 84 3.02 -0.46 -8.91
CA VAL A 84 2.09 0.12 -9.89
C VAL A 84 0.72 -0.56 -9.82
N ALA A 85 0.67 -1.88 -9.63
CA ALA A 85 -0.58 -2.61 -9.45
C ALA A 85 -1.31 -2.17 -8.17
N LEU A 86 -0.59 -2.01 -7.05
CA LEU A 86 -1.16 -1.47 -5.81
C LEU A 86 -1.68 -0.04 -5.99
N GLN A 87 -0.92 0.84 -6.64
CA GLN A 87 -1.37 2.21 -6.91
C GLN A 87 -2.69 2.22 -7.70
N LYS A 88 -2.87 1.34 -8.68
CA LYS A 88 -4.13 1.22 -9.41
C LYS A 88 -5.30 0.83 -8.51
N VAL A 89 -5.08 -0.01 -7.50
CA VAL A 89 -6.11 -0.34 -6.51
C VAL A 89 -6.56 0.91 -5.76
N PHE A 90 -5.62 1.72 -5.28
CA PHE A 90 -5.93 2.95 -4.53
C PHE A 90 -6.34 4.14 -5.40
N MET A 91 -6.04 4.13 -6.70
CA MET A 91 -6.42 5.18 -7.66
C MET A 91 -7.77 4.91 -8.35
N ALA A 92 -8.12 3.64 -8.62
CA ALA A 92 -9.44 3.26 -9.12
C ALA A 92 -10.56 3.77 -8.20
N ASP A 93 -10.26 3.86 -6.90
CA ASP A 93 -11.15 4.49 -5.92
C ASP A 93 -11.30 6.01 -6.13
N GLN A 94 -10.25 6.74 -6.52
CA GLN A 94 -10.32 8.19 -6.70
C GLN A 94 -11.13 8.61 -7.94
N GLU A 95 -11.05 7.85 -9.03
CA GLU A 95 -11.87 8.13 -10.22
C GLU A 95 -13.36 7.87 -9.95
N ALA A 96 -13.71 6.82 -9.18
CA ALA A 96 -15.09 6.54 -8.77
C ALA A 96 -15.70 7.64 -7.89
N VAL A 97 -14.90 8.31 -7.04
CA VAL A 97 -15.40 9.45 -6.22
C VAL A 97 -15.56 10.72 -7.08
N SER A 98 -14.68 10.95 -8.06
CA SER A 98 -14.77 12.12 -8.96
C SER A 98 -15.91 12.03 -9.99
N GLY A 99 -16.37 10.83 -10.32
CA GLY A 99 -17.49 10.60 -11.26
C GLY A 99 -18.88 10.93 -10.70
N VAL A 100 -19.03 11.05 -9.38
CA VAL A 100 -20.33 11.33 -8.72
C VAL A 100 -20.62 12.84 -8.63
N GLU A 101 -19.59 13.71 -8.65
CA GLU A 101 -19.78 15.17 -8.62
C GLU A 101 -20.11 15.78 -9.99
N ALA A 102 -19.81 15.09 -11.11
CA ALA A 102 -20.06 15.61 -12.46
C ALA A 102 -21.49 15.42 -12.98
N ALA A 103 -22.38 14.73 -12.24
CA ALA A 103 -23.73 14.37 -12.70
C ALA A 103 -24.85 15.30 -12.18
N LYS A 104 -24.52 16.52 -11.73
CA LYS A 104 -25.50 17.55 -11.35
C LYS A 104 -25.15 18.90 -11.99
N ASN A 105 -25.48 19.08 -13.26
CA ASN A 105 -25.79 20.39 -13.85
C ASN A 105 -26.60 20.23 -15.13
#